data_AF-A0A965L8I5-F1
#
_entry.id   AF-A0A965L8I5-F1
#
_cell.length_a   1.000
_cell.length_b   1.000
_cell.length_c   1.000
_cell.angle_alpha   90.00
_cell.angle_beta   90.00
_cell.angle_gamma   90.00
#
_symmetry.space_group_name_H-M   'P 1'
#
loop_
_entity.id
_entity.type
_entity.pdbx_description
1 polymer ?
#
loop_
_entity_poly.entity_id
_entity_poly.type
_entity_poly.pdbx_seq_one_letter_code
_entity_poly.pdbx_strand_id
1 'polypeptide(L)' 'MIGLQLNPPIFCVTPKGDGMARIVFDYGPDMNPVFLVELNESREWLCFDMIDMRGSANAMWNLDHPEPPESRA' A
#
# COMPACT_ATOMS: atom_id res chain seq x y z
N MET A 1 7.67 4.95 -19.82
CA MET A 1 7.23 3.88 -18.91
C MET A 1 8.38 3.52 -17.98
N ILE A 2 8.20 3.77 -16.68
CA ILE A 2 9.13 3.39 -15.62
C ILE A 2 8.34 2.59 -14.57
N GLY A 3 8.88 1.46 -14.14
CA GLY A 3 8.40 0.73 -12.97
C GLY A 3 9.29 1.05 -11.77
N LEU A 4 8.71 1.51 -10.67
CA LEU A 4 9.41 1.81 -9.44
C LEU A 4 8.88 0.94 -8.30
N GLN A 5 9.76 0.16 -7.67
CA GLN A 5 9.42 -0.54 -6.43
C GLN A 5 9.33 0.47 -5.28
N LEU A 6 8.21 0.43 -4.57
CA LEU A 6 7.96 1.27 -3.40
C LEU A 6 8.65 0.67 -2.17
N ASN A 7 9.43 1.49 -1.48
CA ASN A 7 10.10 1.13 -0.24
C ASN A 7 10.13 2.34 0.72
N PRO A 8 9.27 2.39 1.75
CA PRO A 8 8.33 1.34 2.15
C PRO A 8 7.15 1.20 1.17
N PRO A 9 6.51 0.03 1.13
CA PRO A 9 5.25 -0.15 0.41
C PRO A 9 4.14 0.72 1.04
N ILE A 10 3.14 1.09 0.24
CA ILE A 10 2.07 2.02 0.67
C ILE A 10 0.80 1.22 0.99
N PHE A 11 0.21 1.46 2.16
CA PHE A 11 -1.11 0.93 2.48
C PHE A 11 -2.19 1.72 1.74
N CYS A 12 -3.06 1.00 1.04
CA CYS A 12 -4.07 1.60 0.19
C CYS A 12 -5.37 0.81 0.22
N VAL A 13 -6.47 1.50 -0.10
CA VAL A 13 -7.79 0.91 -0.33
C VAL A 13 -8.02 0.91 -1.83
N THR A 14 -8.42 -0.24 -2.37
CA THR A 14 -8.75 -0.43 -3.79
C THR A 14 -10.25 -0.73 -3.95
N PRO A 15 -10.81 -0.69 -5.17
CA PRO A 15 -12.18 -1.16 -5.41
C PRO A 15 -12.45 -2.62 -5.01
N LYS A 16 -11.39 -3.43 -4.82
CA LYS A 16 -11.47 -4.83 -4.36
C LYS A 16 -11.07 -5.01 -2.89
N GLY A 17 -10.98 -3.94 -2.13
CA GLY A 17 -10.62 -3.97 -0.71
C GLY A 17 -9.19 -3.48 -0.42
N ASP A 18 -8.77 -3.68 0.82
CA ASP A 18 -7.49 -3.18 1.32
C ASP A 18 -6.31 -3.99 0.79
N GLY A 19 -5.20 -3.29 0.57
CA GLY A 19 -3.98 -3.92 0.10
C GLY A 19 -2.74 -3.07 0.29
N MET A 20 -1.63 -3.64 -0.14
CA MET A 20 -0.33 -3.02 -0.04
C MET A 20 0.25 -2.82 -1.44
N ALA A 21 0.40 -1.55 -1.82
CA ALA A 21 0.99 -1.16 -3.08
C ALA A 21 2.51 -1.39 -3.04
N ARG A 22 3.02 -2.18 -3.99
CA ARG A 22 4.41 -2.63 -4.06
C ARG A 22 5.20 -1.95 -5.16
N ILE A 23 4.57 -1.72 -6.31
CA ILE A 23 5.20 -1.15 -7.49
C ILE A 23 4.27 -0.10 -8.07
N VAL A 24 4.81 1.03 -8.52
CA VAL A 24 4.11 1.99 -9.36
C VAL A 24 4.67 1.96 -10.77
N PHE A 25 3.79 1.93 -11.76
CA PHE A 25 4.08 2.07 -13.17
C PHE A 25 3.67 3.49 -13.57
N ASP A 26 4.67 4.29 -13.94
CA ASP A 26 4.47 5.64 -14.49
C ASP A 26 4.68 5.59 -16.01
N TYR A 27 3.64 5.96 -16.75
CA TYR A 27 3.64 5.97 -18.21
C TYR A 27 4.03 7.33 -18.79
N GLY A 28 3.96 8.42 -18.02
CA GLY A 28 4.16 9.79 -18.46
C GLY A 28 3.21 10.78 -17.77
N PRO A 29 3.49 12.09 -17.83
CA PRO A 29 2.73 13.13 -17.12
C PRO A 29 1.27 13.29 -17.58
N ASP A 30 0.95 12.77 -18.77
CA ASP A 30 -0.37 12.78 -19.39
C ASP A 30 -1.21 11.53 -19.07
N MET A 31 -0.62 10.54 -18.41
CA MET A 31 -1.27 9.27 -18.09
C MET A 31 -1.37 9.06 -16.57
N ASN A 32 -2.44 8.41 -16.16
CA ASN A 32 -2.62 8.06 -14.76
C ASN A 32 -1.62 6.94 -14.37
N PRO A 33 -0.89 7.06 -13.24
CA PRO A 33 -0.04 5.98 -12.76
C PRO A 33 -0.87 4.76 -12.38
N VAL A 34 -0.28 3.58 -12.57
CA VAL A 34 -0.90 2.30 -12.21
C VAL A 34 -0.09 1.65 -11.11
N PHE A 35 -0.73 1.14 -10.07
CA PHE A 35 -0.07 0.48 -8.95
C PHE A 35 -0.33 -1.02 -8.97
N LEU A 36 0.72 -1.81 -8.78
CA LEU A 36 0.61 -3.22 -8.45
C LEU A 36 0.39 -3.36 -6.94
N VAL A 37 -0.78 -3.87 -6.57
CA VAL A 37 -1.23 -4.02 -5.19
C VAL A 37 -1.39 -5.50 -4.86
N GLU A 38 -0.84 -5.92 -3.73
CA GLU A 38 -1.13 -7.21 -3.11
C GLU A 38 -2.35 -7.02 -2.18
N LEU A 39 -3.47 -7.65 -2.51
CA LEU A 39 -4.70 -7.58 -1.69
C LEU A 39 -4.52 -8.37 -0.39
N ASN A 40 -5.00 -7.80 0.71
CA ASN A 40 -4.77 -8.38 2.04
C ASN A 40 -5.48 -9.72 2.24
N GLU A 41 -6.77 -9.80 1.86
CA GLU A 41 -7.60 -10.99 2.06
C GLU A 41 -7.32 -12.10 1.04
N SER A 42 -7.40 -11.79 -0.26
CA SER A 42 -7.25 -12.80 -1.32
C SER A 42 -5.81 -13.15 -1.66
N ARG A 43 -4.84 -12.30 -1.24
CA ARG A 43 -3.42 -12.39 -1.61
C ARG A 43 -3.16 -12.27 -3.12
N GLU A 44 -4.15 -11.85 -3.90
CA GLU A 44 -4.00 -11.61 -5.32
C GLU A 44 -3.19 -10.34 -5.58
N TRP A 45 -2.44 -10.37 -6.67
CA TRP A 45 -1.64 -9.24 -7.14
C TRP A 45 -2.35 -8.63 -8.35
N LEU A 46 -2.87 -7.42 -8.19
CA LEU A 46 -3.68 -6.76 -9.20
C LEU A 46 -3.21 -5.33 -9.45
N CYS A 47 -3.42 -4.87 -10.68
CA CYS A 47 -3.11 -3.50 -11.09
C CYS A 47 -4.33 -2.61 -10.91
N PHE A 48 -4.13 -1.43 -10.30
CA PHE A 48 -5.16 -0.43 -10.12
C PHE A 48 -4.68 0.93 -10.60
N ASP A 49 -5.59 1.66 -11.24
CA ASP A 49 -5.39 3.06 -11.56
C ASP A 49 -5.33 3.90 -10.28
N MET A 50 -4.36 4.81 -10.18
CA MET A 50 -4.19 5.66 -9.00
C MET A 50 -5.46 6.44 -8.62
N ILE A 51 -6.26 6.87 -9.60
CA ILE A 51 -7.52 7.59 -9.37
C ILE A 51 -8.58 6.75 -8.64
N ASP A 52 -8.51 5.42 -8.77
CA ASP A 52 -9.42 4.48 -8.11
C ASP A 52 -8.96 4.11 -6.70
N MET A 53 -7.74 4.47 -6.34
CA MET A 53 -7.15 4.16 -5.03
C MET A 53 -7.42 5.26 -4.01
N ARG A 54 -7.47 4.87 -2.73
CA ARG A 54 -7.48 5.81 -1.60
C ARG A 54 -6.36 5.45 -0.64
N GLY A 55 -5.82 6.46 0.06
CA GLY A 55 -4.90 6.21 1.17
C GLY A 55 -5.62 5.40 2.25
N SER A 56 -4.95 4.39 2.80
CA SER A 56 -5.50 3.64 3.93
C SER A 56 -5.51 4.50 5.20
N ALA A 57 -6.41 4.16 6.12
CA ALA A 57 -6.43 4.76 7.45
C ALA A 57 -5.11 4.46 8.18
N ASN A 58 -4.73 5.34 9.11
CA ASN A 58 -3.55 5.13 9.95
C ASN A 58 -3.75 3.87 10.81
N ALA A 59 -3.01 2.79 10.53
CA ALA A 59 -3.07 1.53 11.27
C ALA A 59 -2.67 1.65 12.75
N MET A 60 -1.97 2.72 13.11
CA MET A 60 -1.56 3.04 14.49
C MET A 60 -2.58 3.95 15.21
N TRP A 61 -3.66 4.34 14.55
CA TRP A 61 -4.68 5.18 15.16
C TRP A 61 -5.35 4.44 16.32
N ASN A 62 -5.34 5.04 17.51
CA ASN A 62 -5.91 4.49 18.74
C ASN A 62 -5.24 3.20 19.27
N LEU A 63 -4.00 2.93 18.89
CA LEU A 63 -3.16 1.95 19.58
C LEU A 63 -2.38 2.64 20.70
N ASP A 64 -2.34 2.02 21.87
CA ASP A 64 -1.48 2.47 22.97
C ASP A 64 0.00 2.35 22.57
N HIS A 65 0.82 3.23 23.12
CA HIS A 65 2.26 3.10 22.97
C HIS A 65 2.71 1.73 23.50
N PRO A 66 3.50 0.95 22.73
CA PRO A 66 3.99 -0.32 23.22
C PRO A 66 4.82 -0.10 24.48
N GLU A 67 4.62 -0.95 25.48
CA GLU A 67 5.50 -0.95 26.65
C GLU A 67 6.92 -1.38 26.24
N PRO A 68 7.96 -0.83 26.88
CA PRO A 68 9.33 -1.27 26.63
C PRO A 68 9.43 -2.80 26.80
N PRO A 69 10.14 -3.51 25.91
CA PRO A 69 10.29 -4.95 26.03
C PRO A 69 10.97 -5.30 27.36
N GLU A 70 10.49 -6.33 28.04
CA GLU A 70 11.18 -6.87 29.21
C GLU A 70 12.56 -7.37 28.81
N SER A 71 13.59 -6.89 29.51
CA SER A 71 14.93 -7.45 29.41
C SER A 71 14.86 -8.93 29.78
N ARG A 72 15.33 -9.81 28.89
CA ARG A 72 15.61 -11.20 29.26
C ARG A 72 16.77 -11.20 30.25
N ALA A 73 16.44 -11.20 31.54
CA ALA A 73 17.38 -11.45 32.63
C ALA A 73 17.89 -12.90 32.60
#